data_AF-A0AAV0FGH7-F1
#
_entry.id   AF-A0AAV0FGH7-F1
#
_cell.length_a   1.000
_cell.length_b   1.000
_cell.length_c   1.000
_cell.angle_alpha   90.00
_cell.angle_beta   90.00
_cell.angle_gamma   90.00
#
_symmetry.space_group_name_H-M   'P 1'
#
loop_
_entity.id
_entity.type
_entity.pdbx_description
1 polymer ?
#
loop_
_entity_poly.entity_id
_entity_poly.type
_entity_poly.pdbx_seq_one_letter_code
_entity_poly.pdbx_strand_id
1 'polypeptide(L)'
;MVALSGAHTIGQARCTSFRGRIYNDTNINATFAQSLRANCRQSGDDNNLAPLDETTPRSFDNNYYAILQGKNGLLHSDQELFTGNGGSTDTSVNTYGSDPSTFASDFANAMLKMSNLSPLTGSNGEIRTNCTKIN
;
A
#
# COMPACT_ATOMS: atom_id res chain seq x y z
N MET A 1 -0.67 1.19 -11.71
CA MET A 1 -0.86 0.22 -10.63
C MET A 1 0.23 0.43 -9.58
N VAL A 2 1.52 0.20 -9.90
CA VAL A 2 2.65 0.38 -8.97
C VAL A 2 2.66 1.75 -8.26
N ALA A 3 2.53 2.85 -9.00
CA ALA A 3 2.52 4.20 -8.42
C ALA A 3 1.44 4.37 -7.32
N LEU A 4 0.19 3.98 -7.60
CA LEU A 4 -0.91 4.13 -6.64
C LEU A 4 -0.77 3.21 -5.42
N SER A 5 -0.13 2.05 -5.55
CA SER A 5 0.22 1.21 -4.40
C SER A 5 1.15 1.93 -3.42
N GLY A 6 1.95 2.89 -3.89
CA GLY A 6 2.73 3.79 -3.04
C GLY A 6 1.91 4.60 -2.04
N ALA A 7 0.58 4.66 -2.16
CA ALA A 7 -0.28 5.23 -1.12
C ALA A 7 -0.15 4.49 0.23
N HIS A 8 0.29 3.22 0.23
CA HIS A 8 0.58 2.44 1.43
C HIS A 8 1.85 2.88 2.17
N THR A 9 2.53 3.94 1.72
CA THR A 9 3.58 4.63 2.50
C THR A 9 3.05 5.23 3.82
N ILE A 10 1.73 5.44 3.94
CA ILE A 10 1.07 5.89 5.16
C ILE A 10 -0.10 4.98 5.55
N GLY A 11 -0.49 5.05 6.82
CA GLY A 11 -1.69 4.39 7.34
C GLY A 11 -1.40 3.03 7.95
N GLN A 12 -2.48 2.27 8.19
CA GLN A 12 -2.41 1.02 8.94
C GLN A 12 -3.34 -0.02 8.33
N ALA A 13 -2.98 -1.29 8.50
CA ALA A 13 -3.83 -2.42 8.17
C ALA A 13 -4.14 -3.25 9.42
N ARG A 14 -5.29 -3.91 9.40
CA ARG A 14 -5.69 -4.87 10.43
C ARG A 14 -4.99 -6.21 10.23
N CYS A 15 -4.75 -6.91 11.32
CA CYS A 15 -4.17 -8.26 11.35
C CYS A 15 -4.87 -9.23 10.37
N THR A 16 -6.20 -9.18 10.24
CA THR A 16 -6.93 -10.00 9.25
C THR A 16 -6.46 -9.82 7.81
N SER A 17 -5.92 -8.65 7.46
CA SER A 17 -5.49 -8.34 6.09
C SER A 17 -4.10 -8.90 5.74
N PHE A 18 -3.24 -9.16 6.73
CA PHE A 18 -1.87 -9.62 6.52
C PHE A 18 -1.52 -10.93 7.24
N ARG A 19 -2.40 -11.48 8.09
CA ARG A 19 -2.16 -12.71 8.85
C ARG A 19 -1.74 -13.88 7.95
N GLY A 20 -2.44 -14.07 6.83
CA GLY A 20 -2.11 -15.13 5.88
C GLY A 20 -0.66 -15.04 5.42
N ARG A 21 -0.20 -13.83 5.09
CA ARG A 21 1.16 -13.57 4.65
C ARG A 21 2.20 -13.86 5.73
N ILE A 22 2.05 -13.29 6.93
CA ILE A 22 3.09 -13.44 7.98
C ILE A 22 3.23 -14.89 8.49
N TYR A 23 2.29 -15.79 8.18
CA TYR A 23 2.37 -17.21 8.57
C TYR A 23 2.67 -18.15 7.39
N ASN A 24 2.24 -17.84 6.17
CA ASN A 24 2.27 -18.80 5.05
C ASN A 24 3.17 -18.39 3.89
N ASP A 25 3.48 -17.10 3.72
CA ASP A 25 4.26 -16.64 2.56
C ASP A 25 5.76 -16.90 2.76
N THR A 26 6.46 -17.16 1.66
CA THR A 26 7.91 -17.41 1.65
C THR A 26 8.73 -16.21 1.16
N ASN A 27 8.07 -15.19 0.61
CA ASN A 27 8.68 -13.96 0.10
C ASN A 27 8.65 -12.81 1.14
N ILE A 28 8.69 -13.13 2.43
CA ILE A 28 8.71 -12.16 3.54
C ILE A 28 10.02 -12.25 4.31
N ASN A 29 10.54 -11.12 4.77
CA ASN A 29 11.64 -11.10 5.72
C ASN A 29 11.22 -11.78 7.04
N ALA A 30 11.95 -12.81 7.46
CA ALA A 30 11.56 -13.62 8.62
C ALA A 30 11.53 -12.82 9.93
N THR A 31 12.43 -11.85 10.10
CA THR A 31 12.47 -10.99 11.30
C THR A 31 11.27 -10.04 11.32
N PHE A 32 10.91 -9.46 10.16
CA PHE A 32 9.71 -8.64 10.01
C PHE A 32 8.43 -9.45 10.27
N ALA A 33 8.33 -10.65 9.69
CA ALA A 33 7.21 -11.56 9.96
C ALA A 33 7.08 -11.83 11.47
N GLN A 34 8.20 -12.11 12.13
CA GLN A 34 8.24 -12.42 13.56
C GLN A 34 7.86 -11.23 14.44
N SER A 35 8.25 -10.01 14.08
CA SER A 35 7.86 -8.80 14.83
C SER A 35 6.35 -8.57 14.77
N LEU A 36 5.71 -8.81 13.62
CA LEU A 36 4.27 -8.66 13.44
C LEU A 36 3.47 -9.72 14.22
N ARG A 37 3.97 -10.96 14.31
CA ARG A 37 3.30 -12.06 15.04
C ARG A 37 3.10 -11.77 16.53
N ALA A 38 3.90 -10.89 17.13
CA ALA A 38 3.72 -10.49 18.53
C ALA A 38 2.37 -9.81 18.79
N ASN A 39 1.85 -9.07 17.80
CA ASN A 39 0.58 -8.35 17.85
C ASN A 39 -0.50 -8.92 16.91
N CYS A 40 -0.19 -10.00 16.19
CA CYS A 40 -1.09 -10.65 15.23
C CYS A 40 -0.90 -12.16 15.31
N ARG A 41 -1.50 -12.78 16.34
CA ARG A 41 -1.43 -14.24 16.53
C ARG A 41 -2.12 -15.00 15.39
N GLN A 42 -1.80 -16.28 15.27
CA GLN A 42 -2.36 -17.18 14.24
C GLN A 42 -3.89 -17.30 14.34
N SER A 43 -4.45 -17.03 15.52
CA SER A 43 -5.88 -16.85 15.75
C SER A 43 -6.12 -15.75 16.79
N GLY A 44 -7.25 -15.04 16.69
CA GLY A 44 -7.53 -13.85 17.50
C GLY A 44 -6.80 -12.60 17.03
N ASP A 45 -6.91 -11.49 17.78
CA ASP A 45 -6.26 -10.21 17.48
C ASP A 45 -6.67 -9.56 16.13
N ASP A 46 -7.85 -9.91 15.61
CA ASP A 46 -8.31 -9.49 14.27
C ASP A 46 -8.33 -7.97 14.04
N ASN A 47 -8.48 -7.19 15.11
CA ASN A 47 -8.56 -5.73 15.09
C ASN A 47 -7.22 -5.05 15.40
N ASN A 48 -6.17 -5.80 15.75
CA ASN A 48 -4.86 -5.21 15.98
C ASN A 48 -4.32 -4.63 14.68
N LEU A 49 -3.69 -3.46 14.79
CA LEU A 49 -3.20 -2.68 13.66
C LEU A 49 -1.68 -2.78 13.57
N ALA A 50 -1.19 -2.85 12.33
CA ALA A 50 0.21 -2.65 12.00
C ALA A 50 0.33 -1.53 10.95
N PRO A 51 1.39 -0.71 11.00
CA PRO A 51 1.62 0.30 9.98
C PRO A 51 1.90 -0.35 8.62
N LEU A 52 1.38 0.25 7.53
CA LEU A 52 1.66 -0.22 6.17
C LEU A 52 3.13 0.02 5.78
N ASP A 53 3.73 1.10 6.30
CA ASP A 53 5.15 1.40 6.26
C ASP A 53 5.72 1.41 7.68
N GLU A 54 6.62 0.48 8.01
CA GLU A 54 7.20 0.37 9.35
C GLU A 54 8.27 1.43 9.67
N THR A 55 8.86 2.08 8.66
CA THR A 55 9.94 3.06 8.84
C THR A 55 9.37 4.47 9.01
N THR A 56 8.42 4.87 8.17
CA THR A 56 7.87 6.24 8.12
C THR A 56 6.34 6.26 8.10
N PRO A 57 5.64 5.64 9.08
CA PRO A 57 4.21 5.32 9.04
C PRO A 57 3.21 6.48 8.84
N ARG A 58 3.70 7.73 8.94
CA ARG A 58 2.91 8.97 8.87
C ARG A 58 3.46 9.98 7.87
N SER A 59 4.52 9.65 7.14
CA SER A 59 5.11 10.53 6.13
C SER A 59 4.75 10.01 4.75
N PHE A 60 4.25 10.88 3.88
CA PHE A 60 4.05 10.51 2.49
C PHE A 60 5.38 10.63 1.73
N ASP A 61 6.11 9.53 1.64
CA ASP A 61 7.41 9.46 0.97
C ASP A 61 7.55 8.15 0.17
N ASN A 62 8.73 7.89 -0.40
CA ASN A 62 8.99 6.72 -1.22
C ASN A 62 9.52 5.51 -0.42
N ASN A 63 9.57 5.56 0.92
CA ASN A 63 10.10 4.49 1.74
C ASN A 63 9.30 3.18 1.58
N TYR A 64 8.00 3.27 1.23
CA TYR A 64 7.20 2.13 0.78
C TYR A 64 7.95 1.23 -0.22
N TYR A 65 8.64 1.79 -1.21
CA TYR A 65 9.37 0.98 -2.19
C TYR A 65 10.67 0.40 -1.62
N ALA A 66 11.33 1.10 -0.69
CA ALA A 66 12.51 0.61 0.00
C ALA A 66 12.20 -0.61 0.89
N ILE A 67 11.05 -0.62 1.58
CA ILE A 67 10.65 -1.79 2.39
C ILE A 67 10.30 -2.99 1.50
N LEU A 68 9.76 -2.79 0.29
CA LEU A 68 9.54 -3.91 -0.66
C LEU A 68 10.86 -4.56 -1.09
N GLN A 69 11.90 -3.75 -1.33
CA GLN A 69 13.25 -4.25 -1.64
C GLN A 69 13.84 -5.07 -0.47
N GLY A 70 13.48 -4.71 0.77
CA GLY A 70 13.83 -5.45 1.98
C GLY A 70 12.98 -6.70 2.29
N LYS A 71 11.97 -7.00 1.46
CA LYS A 71 10.92 -8.01 1.70
C LYS A 71 10.02 -7.74 2.90
N ASN A 72 9.89 -6.46 3.26
CA ASN A 72 9.15 -5.95 4.42
C ASN A 72 7.79 -5.32 4.02
N GLY A 73 7.26 -5.53 2.80
CA GLY A 73 5.90 -5.10 2.48
C GLY A 73 4.89 -5.76 3.42
N LEU A 74 3.90 -5.04 3.96
CA LEU A 74 2.99 -5.62 4.96
C LEU A 74 2.01 -6.61 4.31
N LEU A 75 1.33 -6.19 3.24
CA LEU A 75 0.33 -7.00 2.57
C LEU A 75 0.97 -7.91 1.51
N HIS A 76 0.31 -9.03 1.22
CA HIS A 76 0.70 -9.91 0.11
C HIS A 76 0.78 -9.14 -1.21
N SER A 77 -0.26 -8.36 -1.52
CA SER A 77 -0.31 -7.54 -2.73
C SER A 77 0.83 -6.52 -2.85
N ASP A 78 1.38 -6.04 -1.73
CA ASP A 78 2.47 -5.08 -1.74
C ASP A 78 3.77 -5.78 -2.18
N GLN A 79 4.04 -6.95 -1.58
CA GLN A 79 5.27 -7.68 -1.87
C GLN A 79 5.29 -8.29 -3.28
N GLU A 80 4.13 -8.63 -3.85
CA GLU A 80 4.05 -9.11 -5.25
C GLU A 80 4.50 -8.06 -6.28
N LEU A 81 4.60 -6.78 -5.90
CA LEU A 81 5.17 -5.76 -6.78
C LEU A 81 6.70 -5.90 -6.95
N PHE A 82 7.37 -6.59 -6.02
CA PHE A 82 8.82 -6.75 -6.06
C PHE A 82 9.23 -8.18 -5.74
N THR A 83 9.61 -8.92 -6.78
CA THR A 83 10.14 -10.28 -6.64
C THR A 83 11.66 -10.28 -6.52
N GLY A 84 12.33 -9.22 -7.01
CA GLY A 84 13.78 -9.07 -6.99
C GLY A 84 14.49 -10.02 -7.95
N ASN A 85 13.76 -10.63 -8.88
CA ASN A 85 14.27 -11.59 -9.87
C ASN A 85 13.86 -11.23 -11.31
N GLY A 86 13.62 -9.94 -11.57
CA GLY A 86 13.27 -9.44 -12.89
C GLY A 86 11.77 -9.48 -13.17
N GLY A 87 10.95 -9.38 -12.12
CA GLY A 87 9.50 -9.26 -12.25
C GLY A 87 9.11 -8.02 -13.07
N SER A 88 7.95 -8.06 -13.74
CA SER A 88 7.50 -6.99 -14.64
C SER A 88 7.36 -5.61 -13.96
N THR A 89 7.24 -5.58 -12.63
CA THR A 89 7.10 -4.37 -11.82
C THR A 89 8.37 -4.00 -11.06
N ASP A 90 9.40 -4.85 -11.04
CA ASP A 90 10.64 -4.65 -10.27
C ASP A 90 11.34 -3.35 -10.67
N THR A 91 11.39 -3.04 -11.97
CA THR A 91 11.99 -1.81 -12.49
C THR A 91 11.29 -0.57 -11.92
N SER A 92 9.96 -0.55 -11.88
CA SER A 92 9.20 0.58 -11.33
C SER A 92 9.44 0.74 -9.82
N VAL A 93 9.45 -0.36 -9.06
CA VAL A 93 9.77 -0.34 -7.63
C VAL A 93 11.18 0.21 -7.40
N ASN A 94 12.16 -0.25 -8.18
CA ASN A 94 13.54 0.23 -8.08
C ASN A 94 13.65 1.73 -8.40
N THR A 95 13.00 2.20 -9.46
CA THR A 95 12.97 3.62 -9.83
C THR A 95 12.34 4.46 -8.73
N TYR A 96 11.19 4.08 -8.21
CA TYR A 96 10.53 4.86 -7.17
C TYR A 96 11.29 4.81 -5.84
N GLY A 97 11.94 3.68 -5.51
CA GLY A 97 12.80 3.57 -4.33
C GLY A 97 14.05 4.45 -4.41
N SER A 98 14.63 4.66 -5.59
CA SER A 98 15.83 5.49 -5.77
C SER A 98 15.54 6.97 -6.05
N ASP A 99 14.37 7.29 -6.60
CA ASP A 99 13.99 8.64 -7.00
C ASP A 99 12.61 9.04 -6.43
N PRO A 100 12.59 9.73 -5.27
CA PRO A 100 11.36 10.23 -4.67
C PRO A 100 10.60 11.22 -5.57
N SER A 101 11.30 11.96 -6.42
CA SER A 101 10.69 12.98 -7.29
C SER A 101 9.89 12.33 -8.43
N THR A 102 10.44 11.27 -9.02
CA THR A 102 9.75 10.46 -10.04
C THR A 102 8.52 9.78 -9.44
N PHE A 103 8.62 9.21 -8.22
CA PHE A 103 7.45 8.69 -7.52
C PHE A 103 6.36 9.75 -7.32
N ALA A 104 6.71 10.92 -6.78
CA ALA A 104 5.74 11.97 -6.50
C ALA A 104 5.01 12.45 -7.77
N SER A 105 5.76 12.65 -8.85
CA SER A 105 5.21 13.05 -10.16
C SER A 105 4.24 12.00 -10.72
N ASP A 106 4.64 10.74 -10.74
CA ASP A 106 3.81 9.64 -11.27
C ASP A 106 2.59 9.37 -10.40
N PHE A 107 2.72 9.48 -9.08
CA PHE A 107 1.61 9.36 -8.14
C PHE A 107 0.55 10.44 -8.42
N ALA A 108 0.96 11.70 -8.58
CA ALA A 108 0.06 12.80 -8.89
C ALA A 108 -0.68 12.57 -10.22
N ASN A 109 0.05 12.16 -11.27
CA ASN A 109 -0.54 11.83 -12.57
C ASN A 109 -1.52 10.65 -12.49
N ALA A 110 -1.19 9.63 -11.70
CA ALA A 110 -2.06 8.47 -11.50
C ALA A 110 -3.34 8.84 -10.73
N MET A 111 -3.25 9.71 -9.72
CA MET A 111 -4.40 10.24 -8.99
C MET A 111 -5.31 11.08 -9.90
N LEU A 112 -4.75 11.93 -10.77
CA LEU A 112 -5.52 12.68 -11.77
C LEU A 112 -6.23 11.75 -12.77
N LYS A 113 -5.56 10.68 -13.20
CA LYS A 113 -6.18 9.68 -14.09
C LYS A 113 -7.32 8.94 -13.38
N MET A 114 -7.12 8.57 -12.12
CA MET A 114 -8.14 7.90 -11.29
C MET A 114 -9.35 8.80 -11.02
N SER A 115 -9.15 10.10 -10.78
CA SER A 115 -10.26 11.05 -10.54
C SER A 115 -11.15 11.26 -11.77
N ASN A 116 -10.66 10.93 -12.96
CA ASN A 116 -11.40 11.03 -14.22
C ASN A 116 -12.20 9.75 -14.56
N LEU A 117 -12.28 8.77 -13.66
CA LEU A 117 -13.09 7.57 -13.86
C LEU A 117 -14.58 7.90 -13.71
N SER A 118 -15.27 7.98 -14.84
CA SER A 118 -16.74 8.07 -14.95
C SER A 118 -17.39 9.15 -14.06
N PRO A 119 -16.93 10.41 -14.07
CA PRO A 119 -17.56 11.47 -13.27
C PRO A 119 -18.97 11.78 -13.77
N LEU A 120 -19.88 12.09 -12.84
CA LEU A 120 -21.15 12.72 -13.16
C LEU A 120 -20.90 14.21 -13.45
N THR A 121 -21.31 14.67 -14.64
CA THR A 121 -21.06 16.03 -15.12
C THR A 121 -22.32 16.69 -15.67
N GLY A 122 -22.30 18.01 -15.81
CA GLY A 122 -23.45 18.79 -16.29
C GLY A 122 -24.62 18.72 -15.32
N SER A 123 -25.78 18.30 -15.81
CA SER A 123 -26.99 18.10 -15.00
C SER A 123 -27.14 16.67 -14.47
N ASN A 124 -26.16 15.80 -14.67
CA ASN A 124 -26.19 14.43 -14.13
C ASN A 124 -25.77 14.43 -12.66
N GLY A 125 -26.60 13.86 -11.78
CA GLY A 125 -26.34 13.80 -10.33
C GLY A 125 -26.87 15.01 -9.57
N GLU A 126 -26.29 15.29 -8.41
CA GLU A 126 -26.67 16.41 -7.54
C GLU A 126 -25.49 16.89 -6.69
N ILE A 127 -25.56 18.13 -6.21
CA ILE A 127 -24.67 18.61 -5.15
C ILE A 127 -25.31 18.25 -3.80
N ARG A 128 -24.76 17.25 -3.11
CA ARG A 128 -25.27 16.81 -1.82
C ARG A 128 -25.04 17.88 -0.75
N THR A 129 -26.09 18.19 0.01
CA THR A 129 -25.98 19.00 1.22
C THR A 129 -25.48 18.19 2.42
N ASN A 130 -25.67 16.86 2.35
CA ASN A 130 -25.17 15.90 3.31
C ASN A 130 -24.69 14.65 2.58
N CYS A 131 -23.40 14.30 2.70
CA CYS A 131 -22.80 13.18 1.97
C CYS A 131 -23.42 11.82 2.30
N THR A 132 -24.09 11.66 3.45
CA THR A 132 -24.64 10.38 3.93
C THR A 132 -26.04 10.05 3.41
N LYS A 133 -26.69 10.98 2.70
CA LYS A 133 -28.04 10.78 2.14
C LYS A 133 -28.20 11.51 0.81
N ILE A 134 -29.20 11.07 0.04
CA ILE A 134 -29.70 11.81 -1.14
C ILE A 134 -30.47 13.02 -0.60
N ASN A 135 -30.44 14.13 -1.35
CA ASN A 135 -31.19 15.33 -0.96
C ASN A 135 -32.71 15.09 -0.96
#